data_AF-A0A096CX56-F1
#
_entry.id   AF-A0A096CX56-F1
#
_cell.length_a   1.000
_cell.length_b   1.000
_cell.length_c   1.000
_cell.angle_alpha   90.00
_cell.angle_beta   90.00
_cell.angle_gamma   90.00
#
_symmetry.space_group_name_H-M   'P 1'
#
loop_
_entity.id
_entity.type
_entity.pdbx_description
1 polymer ?
#
loop_
_entity_poly.entity_id
_entity_poly.type
_entity_poly.pdbx_seq_one_letter_code
_entity_poly.pdbx_strand_id
1 'polypeptide(L)'
;MILFIIGFFSGIISGLGIGGGTILIPGLIFFTTLSQHKAQGINLLVFIPTAITALFIHFYNKNILLKIAFPIIITGLIGALIGSMIAVNINSEMLKKFFAIFLFFMGIYEFYYKKK
;
A
#
# COMPACT_ATOMS: atom_id res chain seq x y z
N MET A 1 7.69 -20.91 4.73
CA MET A 1 8.90 -20.16 5.10
C MET A 1 9.02 -18.83 4.34
N ILE A 2 8.93 -18.82 3.00
CA ILE A 2 9.06 -17.58 2.19
C ILE A 2 8.05 -16.47 2.56
N LEU A 3 6.78 -16.82 2.79
CA LEU A 3 5.72 -15.88 3.17
C LEU A 3 6.02 -15.17 4.50
N PHE A 4 6.64 -15.88 5.44
CA PHE A 4 7.03 -15.30 6.73
C PHE A 4 8.12 -14.26 6.55
N ILE A 5 9.12 -14.55 5.70
CA ILE A 5 10.21 -13.63 5.39
C ILE A 5 9.66 -12.37 4.70
N ILE A 6 8.82 -12.53 3.68
CA ILE A 6 8.20 -11.41 2.97
C ILE A 6 7.35 -10.57 3.92
N GLY A 7 6.50 -11.20 4.75
CA GLY A 7 5.67 -10.51 5.73
C GLY A 7 6.48 -9.79 6.79
N PHE A 8 7.55 -10.40 7.30
CA PHE A 8 8.44 -9.80 8.30
C PHE A 8 9.12 -8.53 7.78
N PHE A 9 9.78 -8.61 6.61
CA PHE A 9 10.44 -7.44 6.02
C PHE A 9 9.44 -6.36 5.57
N SER A 10 8.30 -6.77 5.00
CA SER A 10 7.21 -5.84 4.68
C SER A 10 6.71 -5.12 5.94
N GLY A 11 6.58 -5.82 7.06
CA GLY A 11 6.14 -5.24 8.33
C GLY A 11 7.10 -4.19 8.86
N ILE A 12 8.41 -4.46 8.82
CA ILE A 12 9.44 -3.48 9.20
C ILE A 12 9.32 -2.21 8.35
N ILE A 13 9.19 -2.36 7.04
CA ILE A 13 9.16 -1.24 6.09
C ILE A 13 7.85 -0.45 6.21
N SER A 14 6.74 -1.13 6.47
CA SER A 14 5.48 -0.49 6.89
C SER A 14 5.66 0.37 8.14
N GLY A 15 6.36 -0.14 9.16
CA GLY A 15 6.64 0.59 10.40
C GLY A 15 7.53 1.82 10.23
N LEU A 16 8.39 1.85 9.20
CA LEU A 16 9.19 3.02 8.83
C LEU A 16 8.37 4.13 8.14
N GLY A 17 7.07 3.93 7.94
CA GLY A 17 6.18 4.94 7.33
C GLY A 17 6.19 4.97 5.80
N ILE A 18 6.91 4.04 5.15
CA ILE A 18 6.99 3.94 3.68
C ILE A 18 5.73 3.26 3.10
N GLY A 19 5.06 2.43 3.91
CA GLY A 19 3.97 1.57 3.46
C GLY A 19 4.51 0.31 2.77
N GLY A 20 4.47 -0.84 3.45
CA GLY A 20 5.14 -2.07 3.02
C GLY A 20 4.58 -2.73 1.74
N GLY A 21 3.50 -2.20 1.18
CA GLY A 21 2.88 -2.76 -0.04
C GLY A 21 3.79 -2.76 -1.27
N THR A 22 4.72 -1.80 -1.35
CA THR A 22 5.73 -1.74 -2.42
C THR A 22 6.64 -2.98 -2.45
N ILE A 23 6.80 -3.68 -1.32
CA ILE A 23 7.63 -4.88 -1.19
C ILE A 23 6.77 -6.14 -1.02
N LEU A 24 5.68 -6.04 -0.26
CA LEU A 24 4.75 -7.15 -0.06
C LEU A 24 4.17 -7.64 -1.39
N ILE A 25 3.68 -6.73 -2.23
CA ILE A 25 2.98 -7.11 -3.46
C ILE A 25 3.94 -7.78 -4.46
N PRO A 26 5.12 -7.20 -4.80
CA PRO A 26 6.08 -7.90 -5.65
C PRO A 26 6.59 -9.20 -5.03
N GLY A 27 6.81 -9.22 -3.71
CA GLY A 27 7.22 -10.44 -3.01
C GLY A 27 6.21 -11.57 -3.15
N LEU A 28 4.92 -11.28 -2.96
CA LEU A 28 3.86 -12.27 -3.17
C LEU A 28 3.80 -12.72 -4.64
N ILE A 29 3.91 -11.80 -5.60
CA ILE A 29 3.76 -12.13 -7.03
C ILE A 29 4.96 -12.88 -7.60
N PHE A 30 6.18 -12.59 -7.16
CA PHE A 30 7.38 -13.24 -7.68
C PHE A 30 7.68 -14.58 -7.02
N PHE A 31 7.36 -14.74 -5.73
CA PHE A 31 7.70 -15.96 -4.99
C PHE A 31 6.52 -16.90 -4.75
N THR A 32 5.33 -16.58 -5.28
CA THR A 32 4.14 -17.44 -5.16
C THR A 32 3.36 -17.47 -6.48
N THR A 33 2.35 -18.34 -6.55
CA THR A 33 1.44 -18.47 -7.70
C THR A 33 0.17 -17.61 -7.56
N LEU A 34 0.18 -16.63 -6.65
CA LEU A 34 -0.96 -15.76 -6.42
C LEU A 34 -1.19 -14.83 -7.62
N SER A 35 -2.46 -14.55 -7.88
CA SER A 35 -2.87 -13.54 -8.86
C SER A 35 -2.65 -12.12 -8.29
N GLN A 36 -2.57 -11.12 -9.18
CA GLN A 36 -2.43 -9.72 -8.78
C GLN A 36 -3.57 -9.28 -7.84
N HIS A 37 -4.79 -9.70 -8.11
CA HIS A 37 -5.96 -9.41 -7.26
C HIS A 37 -5.81 -9.97 -5.86
N LYS A 38 -5.36 -11.23 -5.73
CA LYS A 38 -5.14 -11.85 -4.42
C LYS A 38 -4.02 -11.16 -3.64
N ALA A 39 -2.91 -10.85 -4.30
CA ALA A 39 -1.79 -10.14 -3.66
C ALA A 39 -2.22 -8.76 -3.13
N GLN A 40 -3.01 -8.01 -3.92
CA GLN A 40 -3.56 -6.71 -3.50
C GLN A 40 -4.52 -6.86 -2.31
N GLY A 41 -5.41 -7.85 -2.34
CA GLY A 41 -6.32 -8.14 -1.23
C GLY A 41 -5.59 -8.49 0.06
N ILE A 42 -4.53 -9.31 -0.01
CA ILE A 42 -3.68 -9.62 1.15
C ILE A 42 -3.00 -8.36 1.67
N ASN A 43 -2.46 -7.51 0.80
CA ASN A 43 -1.83 -6.26 1.21
C ASN A 43 -2.80 -5.34 1.96
N LEU A 44 -4.05 -5.23 1.51
CA LEU A 44 -5.11 -4.49 2.20
C LEU A 44 -5.37 -5.02 3.62
N LEU A 45 -5.45 -6.36 3.78
CA LEU A 45 -5.64 -6.99 5.10
C LEU A 45 -4.45 -6.72 6.03
N VAL A 46 -3.23 -6.84 5.52
CA VAL A 46 -1.99 -6.57 6.28
C VAL A 46 -1.91 -5.10 6.70
N PHE A 47 -2.48 -4.19 5.90
CA PHE A 47 -2.46 -2.77 6.21
C PHE A 47 -3.36 -2.39 7.40
N ILE A 48 -4.42 -3.15 7.70
CA ILE A 48 -5.36 -2.87 8.80
C ILE A 48 -4.65 -2.73 10.16
N PRO A 49 -3.92 -3.74 10.67
CA PRO A 49 -3.25 -3.62 11.96
C PRO A 49 -2.20 -2.50 11.97
N THR A 50 -1.45 -2.32 10.88
CA THR A 50 -0.48 -1.22 10.76
C THR A 50 -1.16 0.14 10.85
N ALA A 51 -2.27 0.33 10.14
CA ALA A 51 -3.02 1.58 10.15
C ALA A 51 -3.62 1.89 11.53
N ILE A 52 -4.14 0.87 12.22
CA ILE A 52 -4.66 1.01 13.59
C ILE A 52 -3.53 1.45 14.54
N THR A 53 -2.37 0.77 14.50
CA THR A 53 -1.22 1.13 15.33
C THR A 53 -0.72 2.54 15.03
N ALA A 54 -0.58 2.89 13.75
CA ALA A 54 -0.17 4.23 13.35
C ALA A 54 -1.16 5.29 13.84
N LEU A 55 -2.46 5.08 13.63
CA LEU A 55 -3.50 6.00 14.09
C LEU A 55 -3.46 6.19 15.60
N PHE A 56 -3.36 5.11 16.37
CA PHE A 56 -3.27 5.18 17.83
C PHE A 56 -2.05 5.98 18.30
N ILE A 57 -0.86 5.71 17.74
CA ILE A 57 0.38 6.41 18.12
C ILE A 57 0.29 7.90 17.75
N HIS A 58 -0.16 8.22 16.53
CA HIS A 58 -0.27 9.60 16.08
C HIS A 58 -1.34 10.39 16.85
N PHE A 59 -2.43 9.73 17.23
CA PHE A 59 -3.46 10.32 18.09
C PHE A 59 -2.93 10.60 19.49
N TYR A 60 -2.28 9.62 20.12
CA TYR A 60 -1.69 9.76 21.45
C TYR A 60 -0.65 10.90 21.49
N ASN A 61 0.17 11.02 20.46
CA ASN A 61 1.19 12.06 20.33
C ASN A 61 0.64 13.43 19.87
N LYS A 62 -0.69 13.59 19.73
CA LYS A 62 -1.35 14.83 19.25
C LYS A 62 -0.85 15.30 17.87
N ASN A 63 -0.41 14.38 17.02
CA ASN A 63 0.13 14.64 15.70
C ASN A 63 -0.95 14.64 14.59
N ILE A 64 -2.23 14.76 14.95
CA ILE A 64 -3.35 14.69 14.00
C ILE A 64 -4.00 16.06 13.86
N LEU A 65 -3.89 16.63 12.66
CA LEU A 65 -4.57 17.87 12.29
C LEU A 65 -5.97 17.55 11.76
N LEU A 66 -6.95 17.46 12.67
CA LEU A 66 -8.34 17.06 12.34
C LEU A 66 -8.99 17.90 11.23
N LYS A 67 -8.65 19.20 11.16
CA LYS A 67 -9.15 20.12 10.12
C LYS A 67 -8.78 19.67 8.70
N ILE A 68 -7.62 19.04 8.53
CA ILE A 68 -7.11 18.55 7.24
C ILE A 68 -7.47 17.07 7.06
N ALA A 69 -7.55 16.31 8.16
CA ALA A 69 -7.86 14.89 8.13
C ALA A 69 -9.22 14.60 7.47
N PHE A 70 -10.26 15.37 7.79
CA PHE A 70 -11.62 15.09 7.30
C PHE A 70 -11.75 15.17 5.77
N PRO A 71 -11.28 16.25 5.08
CA PRO A 71 -11.24 16.27 3.62
C PRO A 71 -10.42 15.12 3.00
N ILE A 72 -9.29 14.76 3.61
CA ILE A 72 -8.43 13.65 3.12
C ILE A 72 -9.15 12.31 3.25
N ILE A 73 -9.84 12.07 4.36
CA ILE A 73 -10.61 10.83 4.57
C ILE A 73 -11.70 10.70 3.52
N ILE A 74 -12.49 11.76 3.27
CA ILE A 74 -13.59 11.71 2.30
C ILE A 74 -13.06 11.46 0.89
N THR A 75 -12.08 12.26 0.45
CA THR A 75 -11.52 12.14 -0.90
C THR A 75 -10.80 10.81 -1.09
N GLY A 76 -10.08 10.34 -0.07
CA GLY A 76 -9.44 9.03 -0.05
C GLY A 76 -10.44 7.87 -0.11
N LEU A 77 -11.55 7.93 0.63
CA LEU A 77 -12.61 6.93 0.58
C LEU A 77 -13.26 6.86 -0.81
N ILE A 78 -13.62 8.01 -1.38
CA ILE A 78 -14.22 8.07 -2.73
C ILE A 78 -13.24 7.51 -3.76
N GLY A 79 -11.97 7.93 -3.72
CA GLY A 79 -10.93 7.45 -4.61
C GLY A 79 -10.68 5.94 -4.47
N ALA A 80 -10.64 5.43 -3.24
CA ALA A 80 -10.44 4.00 -2.97
C ALA A 80 -11.63 3.15 -3.45
N LEU A 81 -12.87 3.62 -3.26
CA LEU A 81 -14.08 2.94 -3.72
C LEU A 81 -14.11 2.86 -5.25
N ILE A 82 -13.94 4.00 -5.93
CA ILE A 82 -13.94 4.06 -7.40
C ILE A 82 -12.78 3.24 -7.95
N GLY A 83 -11.57 3.41 -7.41
CA GLY A 83 -10.38 2.68 -7.82
C GLY A 83 -10.51 1.17 -7.64
N SER A 84 -11.09 0.72 -6.53
CA SER A 84 -11.38 -0.68 -6.26
C SER A 84 -12.36 -1.26 -7.27
N MET A 85 -13.48 -0.56 -7.54
CA MET A 85 -14.47 -0.99 -8.52
C MET A 85 -13.85 -1.15 -9.91
N ILE A 86 -12.99 -0.22 -10.33
CA ILE A 86 -12.26 -0.32 -11.60
C ILE A 86 -11.30 -1.52 -11.57
N ALA A 87 -10.50 -1.65 -10.51
CA ALA A 87 -9.47 -2.69 -10.40
C ALA A 87 -10.03 -4.12 -10.41
N VAL A 88 -11.19 -4.36 -9.79
CA VAL A 88 -11.86 -5.68 -9.78
C VAL A 88 -12.31 -6.11 -11.18
N ASN A 89 -12.67 -5.15 -12.05
CA ASN A 89 -13.11 -5.42 -13.42
C ASN A 89 -11.96 -5.60 -14.42
N ILE A 90 -10.72 -5.24 -14.04
CA ILE A 90 -9.53 -5.43 -14.88
C ILE A 90 -8.98 -6.83 -14.64
N ASN A 91 -8.57 -7.54 -15.69
CA ASN A 91 -7.96 -8.86 -15.55
C ASN A 91 -6.59 -8.79 -14.82
N SER A 92 -6.15 -9.90 -14.23
CA SER A 92 -4.99 -9.89 -13.33
C SER A 92 -3.67 -9.52 -14.01
N GLU A 93 -3.51 -9.90 -15.28
CA GLU A 93 -2.29 -9.61 -16.03
C GLU A 93 -2.18 -8.12 -16.37
N MET A 94 -3.27 -7.48 -16.81
CA MET A 94 -3.31 -6.04 -17.04
C MET A 94 -3.12 -5.26 -15.73
N LEU A 95 -3.76 -5.70 -14.64
CA LEU A 95 -3.59 -5.07 -13.34
C LEU A 95 -2.14 -5.15 -12.86
N LYS A 96 -1.46 -6.28 -13.11
CA LYS A 96 -0.03 -6.45 -12.85
C LYS A 96 0.82 -5.48 -13.66
N LYS A 97 0.53 -5.31 -14.96
CA LYS A 97 1.23 -4.35 -15.83
C LYS A 97 1.04 -2.91 -15.35
N PHE A 98 -0.19 -2.50 -15.03
CA PHE A 98 -0.46 -1.17 -14.48
C PHE A 98 0.28 -0.93 -13.17
N PHE A 99 0.28 -1.91 -12.27
CA PHE A 99 1.01 -1.81 -11.00
C PHE A 99 2.53 -1.73 -11.21
N ALA A 100 3.08 -2.49 -12.16
CA ALA A 100 4.50 -2.43 -12.50
C ALA A 100 4.89 -1.05 -13.06
N ILE A 101 4.08 -0.49 -13.97
CA ILE A 101 4.26 0.86 -14.51
C ILE A 101 4.21 1.89 -13.38
N PHE A 102 3.23 1.80 -12.48
CA PHE A 102 3.11 2.67 -11.32
C PHE A 102 4.36 2.61 -10.43
N LEU A 103 4.84 1.41 -10.08
CA LEU A 103 6.06 1.26 -9.28
C LEU A 103 7.30 1.81 -9.97
N PHE A 104 7.41 1.63 -11.29
CA PHE A 104 8.52 2.18 -12.07
C PHE A 104 8.52 3.70 -12.04
N PHE A 105 7.36 4.34 -12.26
CA PHE A 105 7.21 5.79 -12.15
C PHE A 105 7.47 6.29 -10.73
N MET A 106 6.97 5.60 -9.70
CA MET A 106 7.25 5.98 -8.31
C MET A 106 8.74 5.86 -7.98
N GLY A 107 9.42 4.81 -8.45
CA GLY A 107 10.85 4.65 -8.27
C GLY A 107 11.65 5.77 -8.94
N ILE A 108 11.28 6.16 -10.16
CA ILE A 108 11.84 7.34 -10.84
C ILE A 108 11.57 8.60 -10.03
N TYR A 109 10.31 8.84 -9.65
CA TYR A 109 9.91 10.02 -8.91
C TYR A 109 10.71 10.19 -7.63
N GLU A 110 10.81 9.14 -6.81
CA GLU A 110 11.60 9.15 -5.56
C GLU A 110 13.09 9.44 -5.81
N PHE A 111 13.66 8.95 -6.92
CA PHE A 111 15.07 9.21 -7.25
C PHE A 111 15.31 10.69 -7.61
N TYR A 112 14.36 11.33 -8.29
CA TYR A 112 14.46 12.73 -8.69
C TYR A 112 13.93 13.71 -7.64
N TYR A 113 13.13 13.24 -6.68
CA TYR A 113 12.60 14.06 -5.60
C TYR A 113 13.72 14.41 -4.60
N LYS A 114 14.51 15.44 -4.95
CA LYS A 114 15.41 16.10 -3.99
C LYS A 114 14.54 16.71 -2.89
N LYS A 115 14.62 16.13 -1.69
CA LYS A 115 14.19 16.76 -0.44
C LYS A 115 14.71 18.19 -0.42
N LYS A 116 13.82 19.16 -0.64
CA LYS A 116 14.04 20.55 -0.25
C LYS A 116 13.76 20.67 1.24
#